data_AF-A0A356U1K7-F1
#
_entry.id   AF-A0A356U1K7-F1
#
_cell.length_a   1.000
_cell.length_b   1.000
_cell.length_c   1.000
_cell.angle_alpha   90.00
_cell.angle_beta   90.00
_cell.angle_gamma   90.00
#
_symmetry.space_group_name_H-M   'P 1'
#
loop_
_entity.id
_entity.type
_entity.pdbx_description
1 polymer ?
#
loop_
_entity_poly.entity_id
_entity_poly.type
_entity_poly.pdbx_seq_one_letter_code
_entity_poly.pdbx_strand_id
1 'polypeptide(L)'
;LASCDLVLTKPGYGTYVEAVLHQKPVMTWPRPDWLEAKALNQFLLDHGAKVTPHGGDVSNMFLKKLANQKVVPIGVTGETEVVDLLLG
;
A
#
# COMPACT_ATOMS: atom_id res chain seq x y z
N LEU A 1 8.50 -4.30 -8.73
CA LEU A 1 7.30 -4.44 -7.88
C LEU A 1 6.29 -5.45 -8.44
N ALA A 2 6.13 -5.56 -9.76
CA ALA A 2 5.24 -6.53 -10.43
C ALA A 2 5.43 -8.02 -10.04
N SER A 3 6.66 -8.45 -9.72
CA SER A 3 6.99 -9.83 -9.32
C SER A 3 6.84 -10.10 -7.81
N CYS A 4 6.41 -9.10 -7.02
CA CYS A 4 6.22 -9.25 -5.59
C CYS A 4 4.79 -9.72 -5.25
N ASP A 5 4.63 -10.42 -4.14
CA ASP A 5 3.32 -10.81 -3.60
C ASP A 5 2.77 -9.78 -2.57
N LEU A 6 3.67 -9.01 -1.94
CA LEU A 6 3.36 -7.94 -0.98
C LEU A 6 4.43 -6.85 -1.01
N VAL A 7 4.01 -5.60 -0.80
CA VAL A 7 4.90 -4.47 -0.53
C VAL A 7 4.82 -4.08 0.95
N LEU A 8 5.95 -4.12 1.64
CA LEU A 8 6.11 -3.55 2.98
C LEU A 8 6.95 -2.29 2.88
N THR A 9 6.38 -1.13 3.19
CA THR A 9 7.08 0.14 3.01
C THR A 9 6.59 1.21 4.00
N LYS A 10 7.24 2.37 4.01
CA LYS A 10 6.65 3.61 4.57
C LYS A 10 5.87 4.33 3.46
N PRO A 11 5.01 5.29 3.79
CA PRO A 11 4.40 6.17 2.81
C PRO A 11 5.44 6.73 1.85
N GLY A 12 5.13 6.67 0.55
CA GLY A 12 5.98 7.16 -0.51
C GLY A 12 5.27 7.12 -1.86
N TYR A 13 5.38 8.21 -2.63
CA TYR A 13 4.65 8.41 -3.88
C TYR A 13 4.86 7.27 -4.89
N GLY A 14 6.11 7.04 -5.32
CA GLY A 14 6.42 6.07 -6.37
C GLY A 14 6.01 4.65 -6.00
N THR A 15 6.36 4.20 -4.78
CA THR A 15 6.05 2.84 -4.34
C THR A 15 4.55 2.60 -4.21
N TYR A 16 3.77 3.60 -3.76
CA TYR A 16 2.32 3.47 -3.67
C TYR A 16 1.68 3.39 -5.05
N VAL A 17 2.10 4.25 -5.98
CA VAL A 17 1.64 4.23 -7.38
C VAL A 17 1.95 2.89 -8.04
N GLU A 18 3.20 2.43 -7.96
CA GLU A 18 3.59 1.13 -8.53
C GLU A 18 2.80 -0.03 -7.92
N ALA A 19 2.52 0.03 -6.61
CA ALA A 19 1.74 -1.01 -5.96
C ALA A 19 0.29 -1.04 -6.44
N VAL A 20 -0.34 0.12 -6.62
CA VAL A 20 -1.69 0.21 -7.21
C VAL A 20 -1.67 -0.29 -8.66
N LEU A 21 -0.75 0.20 -9.50
CA LEU A 21 -0.63 -0.20 -10.91
C LEU A 21 -0.42 -1.72 -11.07
N HIS A 22 0.40 -2.33 -10.22
CA HIS A 22 0.66 -3.77 -10.25
C HIS A 22 -0.27 -4.59 -9.36
N GLN A 23 -1.33 -3.97 -8.83
CA GLN A 23 -2.36 -4.62 -8.02
C GLN A 23 -1.82 -5.35 -6.79
N LYS A 24 -0.74 -4.83 -6.20
CA LYS A 24 -0.05 -5.45 -5.07
C LYS A 24 -0.59 -4.92 -3.75
N PRO A 25 -0.86 -5.80 -2.77
CA PRO A 25 -1.20 -5.35 -1.44
C PRO A 25 -0.02 -4.56 -0.85
N VAL A 26 -0.34 -3.44 -0.21
CA VAL A 26 0.63 -2.64 0.54
C VAL A 26 0.33 -2.75 2.01
N MET A 27 1.37 -3.02 2.79
CA MET A 27 1.37 -2.75 4.22
C MET A 27 2.33 -1.60 4.49
N THR A 28 1.83 -0.59 5.19
CA THR A 28 2.56 0.67 5.37
C THR A 28 2.84 0.99 6.83
N TRP A 29 4.06 1.45 7.11
CA TRP A 29 4.46 1.94 8.41
C TRP A 29 4.13 3.43 8.59
N PRO A 30 3.36 3.83 9.62
CA PRO A 30 2.87 5.19 9.74
C PRO A 30 4.00 6.23 9.87
N ARG A 31 3.75 7.40 9.29
CA ARG A 31 4.61 8.60 9.35
C ARG A 31 3.76 9.77 9.85
N PRO A 32 3.43 9.82 11.16
CA PRO A 32 2.55 10.85 11.70
C PRO A 32 3.13 12.26 11.52
N ASP A 33 4.46 12.36 11.50
CA ASP A 33 5.20 13.61 11.35
C ASP A 33 5.27 14.09 9.89
N TRP A 34 4.71 13.33 8.94
CA TRP A 34 4.69 13.69 7.52
C TRP A 34 3.25 13.92 7.05
N LEU A 35 2.92 15.16 6.70
CA LEU A 35 1.53 15.58 6.43
C LEU A 35 0.94 14.82 5.24
N GLU A 36 1.72 14.68 4.17
CA GLU A 36 1.34 14.03 2.92
C GLU A 36 1.12 12.52 3.08
N ALA A 37 1.65 11.91 4.15
CA ALA A 37 1.40 10.51 4.46
C ALA A 37 -0.08 10.20 4.63
N LYS A 38 -0.88 11.17 5.13
CA LYS A 38 -2.34 10.99 5.28
C LYS A 38 -3.02 10.84 3.93
N ALA A 39 -2.73 11.75 3.00
CA ALA A 39 -3.28 11.72 1.64
C ALA A 39 -2.83 10.46 0.89
N LEU A 40 -1.55 10.10 1.00
CA LEU A 40 -1.01 8.88 0.38
C LEU A 40 -1.66 7.60 0.94
N ASN A 41 -1.87 7.53 2.25
CA ASN A 41 -2.55 6.39 2.85
C ASN A 41 -4.03 6.32 2.42
N GLN A 42 -4.68 7.47 2.25
CA GLN A 42 -6.05 7.52 1.72
C GLN A 42 -6.10 7.02 0.28
N PHE A 43 -5.19 7.49 -0.58
CA PHE A 43 -5.04 6.99 -1.95
C PHE A 43 -4.91 5.46 -2.01
N LEU A 44 -4.12 4.85 -1.12
CA LEU A 44 -4.03 3.39 -1.05
C LEU A 44 -5.33 2.71 -0.61
N LEU A 45 -6.05 3.28 0.36
CA LEU A 45 -7.32 2.74 0.84
C LEU A 45 -8.40 2.79 -0.25
N ASP A 46 -8.46 3.89 -1.00
CA ASP A 46 -9.42 4.09 -2.09
C ASP A 46 -9.20 3.05 -3.21
N HIS A 47 -7.97 2.59 -3.38
CA HIS A 47 -7.60 1.52 -4.30
C HIS A 47 -7.50 0.16 -3.60
N GLY A 48 -8.26 -0.10 -2.54
CA GLY A 48 -8.41 -1.45 -1.98
C GLY A 48 -7.19 -2.03 -1.26
N ALA A 49 -6.15 -1.23 -0.99
CA ALA A 49 -5.04 -1.67 -0.15
C ALA A 49 -5.42 -1.65 1.33
N LYS A 50 -4.78 -2.51 2.13
CA LYS A 50 -4.98 -2.56 3.58
C LYS A 50 -3.90 -1.77 4.30
N VAL A 51 -4.20 -0.52 4.64
CA VAL A 51 -3.35 0.27 5.54
C VAL A 51 -3.43 -0.31 6.94
N THR A 52 -2.32 -0.88 7.42
CA THR A 52 -2.24 -1.44 8.77
C THR A 52 -1.30 -0.55 9.60
N PRO A 53 -1.83 0.37 10.43
CA PRO A 53 -1.00 1.20 11.28
C PRO A 53 -0.43 0.37 12.43
N HIS A 54 0.89 0.15 12.43
CA HIS A 54 1.56 -0.52 13.54
C HIS A 54 2.77 0.30 14.01
N GLY A 55 2.89 0.44 15.32
CA GLY A 55 4.11 0.81 16.04
C GLY A 55 4.48 -0.35 16.97
N GLY A 56 5.76 -0.74 16.99
CA GLY A 56 6.28 -1.80 17.87
C GLY A 56 6.80 -3.06 17.16
N ASP A 57 7.32 -4.01 17.94
CA ASP A 57 8.09 -5.24 17.59
C ASP A 57 7.30 -6.30 16.78
N VAL A 58 6.73 -5.87 15.66
CA VAL A 58 5.63 -6.51 14.95
C VAL A 58 6.10 -7.50 13.88
N SER A 59 7.39 -7.49 13.50
CA SER A 59 7.97 -8.31 12.42
C SER A 59 7.64 -9.81 12.53
N ASN A 60 7.68 -10.38 13.75
CA ASN A 60 7.40 -11.82 13.96
C ASN A 60 5.91 -12.17 13.97
N MET A 61 5.06 -11.27 14.44
CA MET A 61 3.60 -11.41 14.32
C MET A 61 3.16 -11.24 12.85
N PHE A 62 3.93 -10.45 12.09
CA PHE A 62 3.69 -10.14 10.69
C PHE A 62 3.92 -11.31 9.75
N LEU A 63 5.05 -12.01 9.89
CA LEU A 63 5.35 -13.21 9.10
C LEU A 63 4.27 -14.29 9.28
N LYS A 64 3.71 -14.44 10.49
CA LYS A 64 2.63 -15.39 10.77
C LYS A 64 1.30 -15.00 10.12
N LYS A 65 1.00 -13.71 9.99
CA LYS A 65 -0.20 -13.22 9.30
C LYS A 65 -0.06 -13.35 7.79
N LEU A 66 1.11 -13.04 7.24
CA LEU A 66 1.42 -13.19 5.82
C LEU A 66 1.36 -14.63 5.35
N ALA A 67 1.85 -15.58 6.15
CA ALA A 67 1.74 -17.00 5.87
C ALA A 67 0.29 -17.51 5.70
N ASN A 68 -0.70 -16.78 6.24
CA ASN A 68 -2.10 -17.19 6.29
C ASN A 68 -3.06 -16.30 5.50
N GLN A 69 -2.57 -15.27 4.81
CA GLN A 69 -3.44 -14.28 4.18
C GLN A 69 -3.58 -14.53 2.68
N LYS A 70 -4.81 -14.86 2.23
CA LYS A 70 -5.16 -14.76 0.80
C LYS A 70 -5.09 -13.30 0.38
N VAL A 71 -4.07 -12.97 -0.41
CA VAL A 71 -3.95 -11.66 -1.05
C VAL A 71 -4.96 -11.61 -2.19
N VAL A 72 -5.89 -10.67 -2.12
CA VAL A 72 -6.81 -10.37 -3.22
C VAL A 72 -6.19 -9.20 -3.99
N PRO A 73 -5.92 -9.34 -5.29
CA PRO A 73 -5.40 -8.25 -6.11
C PRO A 73 -6.32 -7.04 -6.05
N ILE A 74 -5.72 -5.87 -5.98
CA ILE A 74 -6.43 -4.60 -6.11
C ILE A 74 -6.94 -4.50 -7.55
N GLY A 75 -8.26 -4.56 -7.77
CA GLY A 75 -8.80 -4.36 -9.10
C GLY A 75 -8.75 -2.88 -9.50
N VAL A 76 -7.76 -2.48 -10.29
CA VAL A 76 -7.78 -1.18 -10.99
C VAL A 76 -7.95 -1.38 -12.49
N THR A 77 -8.94 -0.70 -13.05
CA THR A 77 -9.27 -0.68 -14.47
C THR A 77 -8.51 0.44 -15.17
N GLY A 78 -7.38 0.11 -15.79
CA GLY A 78 -6.73 0.99 -16.78
C GLY A 78 -5.51 1.78 -16.28
N GLU A 79 -4.45 1.76 -17.08
CA GLU A 79 -3.12 2.31 -16.75
C GLU A 79 -3.06 3.85 -16.75
N THR A 80 -4.09 4.51 -17.29
CA THR A 80 -4.09 5.96 -17.56
C THR A 80 -4.62 6.82 -16.41
N GLU A 81 -5.28 6.24 -15.40
CA GLU A 81 -6.01 7.01 -14.37
C GLU A 81 -5.16 7.40 -13.14
N VAL A 82 -3.98 6.80 -12.95
CA VAL A 82 -3.22 6.97 -11.69
C VAL A 82 -2.55 8.34 -11.56
N VAL A 83 -2.20 8.99 -12.68
CA VAL A 83 -1.60 10.33 -12.66
C VAL A 83 -2.65 11.39 -12.32
N ASP A 84 -3.87 11.26 -12.85
CA ASP A 84 -4.96 12.20 -12.60
C ASP A 84 -5.50 12.08 -11.16
N LEU A 85 -5.50 10.88 -10.58
CA LEU A 85 -5.88 10.65 -9.18
C LEU A 85 -4.91 11.24 -8.14
N LEU A 86 -3.64 11.48 -8.51
CA LEU A 86 -2.67 12.11 -7.62
C LEU A 86 -2.68 13.63 -7.67
N LEU A 87 -3.21 14.21 -8.75
CA LEU A 87 -3.19 15.65 -9.02
C LEU A 87 -4.58 16.29 -8.85
N GLY A 88 -5.60 15.51 -8.48
CA GLY A 88 -6.94 15.98 -8.10
C GLY A 88 -6.95 16.71 -6.76
#